data_AF-A0A0N0LHY8-F1
#
_entry.id   AF-A0A0N0LHY8-F1
#
_cell.length_a   1.000
_cell.length_b   1.000
_cell.length_c   1.000
_cell.angle_alpha   90.00
_cell.angle_beta   90.00
_cell.angle_gamma   90.00
#
_symmetry.space_group_name_H-M   'P 1'
#
loop_
_entity.id
_entity.type
_entity.pdbx_description
1 polymer ?
#
loop_
_entity_poly.entity_id
_entity_poly.type
_entity_poly.pdbx_seq_one_letter_code
_entity_poly.pdbx_strand_id
1 'polypeptide(L)'
;MTINLQQELTHICEKYNLKEKAFENFEKLYLENYNEDPDFLNGYKINELKPIFDGYTFGIQHHFFDCNINTRISLYLNNEIEIGHLIPIGYYILEANFEGEIVDDYFVMERTKYLDDINIVSHFQHLNKNIPLEYFKRNHIQYQFVSYLSLSGTLFVSGQYEMAGRFVFRAYVNLHETGSENFEKEFLKKSKNFLKMMKNYLKEKNLI
;
A
#
# COMPACT_ATOMS: atom_id res chain seq x y z
N MET A 1 0.81 -35.60 -36.52
CA MET A 1 1.85 -34.91 -35.73
C MET A 1 1.09 -34.03 -34.76
N THR A 2 1.09 -34.37 -33.47
CA THR A 2 0.30 -33.65 -32.47
C THR A 2 1.07 -32.39 -32.12
N ILE A 3 0.55 -31.22 -32.50
CA ILE A 3 1.13 -29.92 -32.12
C ILE A 3 1.06 -29.82 -30.60
N ASN A 4 2.22 -29.65 -29.96
CA ASN A 4 2.29 -29.38 -28.54
C ASN A 4 2.28 -27.86 -28.34
N LEU A 5 1.08 -27.29 -28.22
CA LEU A 5 0.86 -25.86 -28.09
C LEU A 5 1.72 -25.24 -26.97
N GLN A 6 1.89 -25.93 -25.84
CA GLN A 6 2.73 -25.45 -24.74
C GLN A 6 4.20 -25.26 -25.16
N GLN A 7 4.75 -26.17 -25.96
CA GLN A 7 6.12 -26.08 -26.45
C GLN A 7 6.27 -24.92 -27.42
N GLU A 8 5.31 -24.70 -28.33
CA GLU A 8 5.34 -23.59 -29.28
C GLU A 8 5.27 -22.23 -28.57
N LEU A 9 4.33 -22.09 -27.63
CA LEU A 9 4.17 -20.87 -26.84
C LEU A 9 5.41 -20.58 -25.98
N THR A 10 5.99 -21.61 -25.36
CA THR A 10 7.24 -21.46 -24.60
C THR A 10 8.39 -21.03 -25.51
N HIS A 11 8.49 -21.62 -26.72
CA HIS A 11 9.51 -21.25 -27.69
C HIS A 11 9.40 -19.79 -28.12
N ILE A 12 8.19 -19.24 -28.29
CA ILE A 12 7.99 -17.82 -28.60
C ILE A 12 8.55 -16.94 -27.47
N CYS A 13 8.22 -17.25 -26.21
CA CYS A 13 8.70 -16.49 -25.07
C CYS A 13 10.22 -16.50 -24.95
N GLU A 14 10.84 -17.67 -25.17
CA GLU A 14 12.30 -17.83 -25.17
C GLU A 14 12.96 -17.12 -26.36
N LYS A 15 12.41 -17.26 -27.57
CA LYS A 15 12.92 -16.62 -28.80
C LYS A 15 13.03 -15.11 -28.64
N TYR A 16 12.08 -14.49 -27.94
CA TYR A 16 12.05 -13.04 -27.74
C TYR A 16 12.57 -12.58 -26.38
N ASN A 17 13.15 -13.50 -25.58
CA ASN A 17 13.72 -13.23 -24.26
C ASN A 17 12.75 -12.49 -23.32
N LEU A 18 11.46 -12.85 -23.34
CA LEU A 18 10.42 -12.06 -22.67
C LEU A 18 10.63 -11.99 -21.15
N LYS A 19 11.14 -13.05 -20.52
CA LYS A 19 11.50 -13.04 -19.10
C LYS A 19 12.58 -12.00 -18.78
N GLU A 20 13.65 -11.95 -19.58
CA GLU A 20 14.77 -11.03 -19.36
C GLU A 20 14.30 -9.59 -19.56
N LYS A 21 13.59 -9.32 -20.66
CA LYS A 21 12.94 -8.04 -20.92
C LYS A 21 12.01 -7.61 -19.78
N ALA A 22 11.27 -8.54 -19.19
CA ALA A 22 10.39 -8.22 -18.06
C ALA A 22 11.17 -7.75 -16.83
N PHE A 23 12.32 -8.36 -16.51
CA PHE A 23 13.15 -7.90 -15.39
C PHE A 23 13.82 -6.55 -15.72
N GLU A 24 14.31 -6.36 -16.95
CA GLU A 24 14.90 -5.09 -17.39
C GLU A 24 13.89 -3.95 -17.34
N ASN A 25 12.69 -4.15 -17.87
CA ASN A 25 11.62 -3.16 -17.82
C ASN A 25 11.11 -2.92 -16.40
N PHE A 26 10.99 -3.97 -15.57
CA PHE A 26 10.63 -3.82 -14.16
C PHE A 26 11.59 -2.87 -13.43
N GLU A 27 12.91 -3.06 -13.61
CA GLU A 27 13.91 -2.19 -12.98
C GLU A 27 13.84 -0.77 -13.53
N LYS A 28 13.71 -0.62 -14.85
CA LYS A 28 13.58 0.68 -15.52
C LYS A 28 12.35 1.44 -15.03
N LEU A 29 11.18 0.83 -15.09
CA LEU A 29 9.90 1.44 -14.71
C LEU A 29 9.89 1.79 -13.22
N TYR A 30 10.47 0.95 -12.36
CA TYR A 30 10.67 1.28 -10.95
C TYR A 30 11.52 2.55 -10.78
N LEU A 31 12.68 2.63 -11.44
CA LEU A 31 13.59 3.78 -11.30
C LEU A 31 12.97 5.07 -11.84
N GLU A 32 12.25 5.00 -12.96
CA GLU A 32 11.55 6.15 -13.54
C GLU A 32 10.50 6.69 -12.58
N ASN A 33 9.65 5.82 -12.01
CA ASN A 33 8.58 6.25 -11.10
C ASN A 33 9.10 6.62 -9.71
N TYR A 34 10.10 5.92 -9.15
CA TYR A 34 10.63 6.21 -7.82
C TYR A 34 11.24 7.60 -7.69
N ASN A 35 11.83 8.11 -8.78
CA ASN A 35 12.39 9.46 -8.81
C ASN A 35 11.31 10.55 -8.74
N GLU A 36 10.10 10.26 -9.22
CA GLU A 36 8.96 11.18 -9.21
C GLU A 36 8.09 11.01 -7.96
N ASP A 37 7.84 9.77 -7.56
CA ASP A 37 7.07 9.37 -6.38
C ASP A 37 7.82 8.30 -5.57
N PRO A 38 8.49 8.69 -4.46
CA PRO A 38 9.17 7.76 -3.57
C PRO A 38 8.26 6.69 -2.95
N ASP A 39 6.94 6.89 -2.97
CA ASP A 39 5.93 5.97 -2.44
C ASP A 39 5.26 5.11 -3.53
N PHE A 40 5.74 5.15 -4.79
CA PHE A 40 5.20 4.43 -5.96
C PHE A 40 4.79 2.97 -5.70
N LEU A 41 5.58 2.22 -4.93
CA LEU A 41 5.28 0.84 -4.54
C LEU A 41 4.56 0.76 -3.19
N ASN A 42 3.59 1.64 -2.93
CA ASN A 42 2.83 1.73 -1.68
C ASN A 42 3.73 1.73 -0.42
N GLY A 43 4.83 2.50 -0.47
CA GLY A 43 5.80 2.66 0.60
C GLY A 43 6.85 1.54 0.75
N TYR A 44 6.81 0.50 -0.09
CA TYR A 44 7.88 -0.49 -0.15
C TYR A 44 9.06 0.01 -1.00
N LYS A 45 10.28 -0.24 -0.54
CA LYS A 45 11.51 0.01 -1.32
C LYS A 45 11.91 -1.23 -2.09
N ILE A 46 12.56 -1.06 -3.24
CA ILE A 46 13.01 -2.19 -4.08
C ILE A 46 13.87 -3.21 -3.34
N ASN A 47 14.73 -2.77 -2.41
CA ASN A 47 15.59 -3.67 -1.63
C ASN A 47 14.83 -4.49 -0.58
N GLU A 48 13.60 -4.08 -0.26
CA GLU A 48 12.65 -4.83 0.58
C GLU A 48 11.85 -5.84 -0.24
N LEU A 49 12.04 -5.87 -1.57
CA LEU A 49 11.30 -6.75 -2.46
C LEU A 49 12.17 -7.89 -2.97
N LYS A 50 11.51 -9.02 -3.17
CA LYS A 50 12.04 -10.19 -3.83
C LYS A 50 11.18 -10.46 -5.08
N PRO A 51 11.57 -9.93 -6.25
CA PRO A 51 10.88 -10.21 -7.49
C PRO A 51 11.18 -11.65 -7.94
N ILE A 52 10.13 -12.40 -8.29
CA ILE A 52 10.22 -13.79 -8.73
C ILE A 52 9.42 -13.94 -10.01
N PHE A 53 10.04 -14.54 -11.03
CA PHE A 53 9.33 -14.89 -12.26
C PHE A 53 8.23 -15.92 -11.97
N ASP A 54 6.99 -15.56 -12.26
CA ASP A 54 5.79 -16.36 -11.95
C ASP A 54 5.26 -17.13 -13.16
N GLY A 55 5.77 -16.82 -14.35
CA GLY A 55 5.41 -17.52 -15.58
C GLY A 55 4.86 -16.61 -16.66
N TYR A 56 4.36 -17.26 -17.71
CA TYR A 56 3.70 -16.62 -18.84
C TYR A 56 2.22 -16.97 -18.82
N THR A 57 1.38 -15.99 -19.10
CA THR A 57 -0.03 -16.21 -19.44
C THR A 57 -0.29 -15.72 -20.86
N PHE A 58 -1.16 -16.41 -21.59
CA PHE A 58 -1.42 -16.14 -23.00
C PHE A 58 -2.87 -15.70 -23.15
N GLY A 59 -3.08 -14.44 -23.50
CA GLY A 59 -4.39 -13.92 -23.85
C GLY A 59 -4.71 -14.32 -25.28
N ILE A 60 -5.54 -15.34 -25.43
CA ILE A 60 -6.03 -15.81 -26.74
C ILE A 60 -7.54 -15.52 -26.77
N GLN A 61 -7.94 -14.52 -27.58
CA GLN A 61 -9.31 -14.09 -27.96
C GLN A 61 -10.02 -12.98 -27.16
N HIS A 62 -10.31 -11.88 -27.87
CA HIS A 62 -11.67 -11.31 -28.02
C HIS A 62 -11.70 -10.43 -29.30
N HIS A 63 -12.87 -10.21 -29.94
CA HIS A 63 -13.05 -9.45 -31.21
C HIS A 63 -12.48 -8.00 -31.23
N PHE A 64 -11.98 -7.50 -30.10
CA PHE A 64 -11.54 -6.12 -29.89
C PHE A 64 -10.12 -5.99 -29.33
N PHE A 65 -9.44 -7.10 -29.04
CA PHE A 65 -8.09 -7.08 -28.46
C PHE A 65 -7.19 -8.07 -29.20
N ASP A 66 -5.98 -7.63 -29.50
CA ASP A 66 -4.95 -8.48 -30.09
C ASP A 66 -4.52 -9.54 -29.07
N CYS A 67 -4.09 -10.69 -29.58
CA CYS A 67 -3.56 -11.75 -28.74
C CYS A 67 -2.25 -11.26 -28.08
N ASN A 68 -2.10 -11.48 -26.77
CA ASN A 68 -0.94 -11.05 -26.01
C ASN A 68 -0.30 -12.17 -25.18
N ILE A 69 0.93 -11.91 -24.78
CA ILE A 69 1.75 -12.71 -23.88
C ILE A 69 2.06 -11.83 -22.68
N ASN A 70 1.56 -12.24 -21.52
CA ASN A 70 1.80 -11.54 -20.26
C ASN A 70 2.91 -12.27 -19.51
N THR A 71 4.03 -11.58 -19.30
CA THR A 71 5.16 -12.06 -18.53
C THR A 71 5.05 -11.50 -17.12
N ARG A 72 4.82 -12.37 -16.14
CA ARG A 72 4.54 -11.96 -14.76
C ARG A 72 5.76 -12.10 -13.86
N ILE A 73 6.04 -11.04 -13.10
CA ILE A 73 7.00 -11.03 -11.99
C ILE A 73 6.21 -10.78 -10.71
N SER A 74 6.09 -11.81 -9.87
CA SER A 74 5.43 -11.68 -8.57
C SER A 74 6.39 -11.06 -7.54
N LEU A 75 5.87 -10.13 -6.75
CA LEU A 75 6.64 -9.36 -5.78
C LEU A 75 6.34 -9.86 -4.36
N TYR A 76 7.40 -10.22 -3.65
CA TYR A 76 7.33 -10.69 -2.27
C TYR A 76 8.16 -9.82 -1.35
N LEU A 77 7.88 -9.83 -0.05
CA LEU A 77 8.78 -9.23 0.93
C LEU A 77 10.08 -10.01 1.04
N ASN A 78 11.20 -9.27 0.99
CA ASN A 78 12.56 -9.75 1.18
C ASN A 78 12.89 -9.90 2.67
N ASN A 79 11.99 -10.53 3.43
CA ASN A 79 12.23 -10.84 4.84
C ASN A 79 12.94 -12.19 4.94
N GLU A 80 13.98 -12.26 5.77
CA GLU A 80 14.56 -13.52 6.20
C GLU A 80 13.54 -14.31 7.03
N ILE A 81 12.71 -15.11 6.34
CA ILE A 81 12.02 -16.30 6.86
C ILE A 81 11.22 -16.04 8.15
N GLU A 82 10.06 -15.38 8.03
CA GLU A 82 8.94 -15.78 8.90
C GLU A 82 8.38 -17.09 8.32
N ILE A 83 8.87 -18.22 8.84
CA ILE A 83 8.25 -19.54 8.71
C ILE A 83 7.97 -19.94 7.25
N GLY A 84 9.01 -19.99 6.42
CA GLY A 84 8.98 -20.71 5.13
C GLY A 84 8.02 -20.19 4.04
N HIS A 85 7.27 -19.11 4.27
CA HIS A 85 6.31 -18.57 3.32
C HIS A 85 6.70 -17.15 2.90
N LEU A 86 6.86 -16.94 1.59
CA LEU A 86 7.04 -15.61 1.03
C LEU A 86 5.71 -14.84 1.16
N ILE A 87 5.77 -13.61 1.65
CA ILE A 87 4.59 -12.75 1.79
C ILE A 87 4.37 -12.01 0.46
N PRO A 88 3.31 -12.31 -0.32
CA PRO A 88 3.03 -11.59 -1.56
C PRO A 88 2.54 -10.19 -1.25
N ILE A 89 3.01 -9.21 -2.02
CA ILE A 89 2.62 -7.81 -1.88
C ILE A 89 2.07 -7.20 -3.18
N GLY A 90 2.28 -7.87 -4.30
CA GLY A 90 1.90 -7.38 -5.61
C GLY A 90 2.59 -8.15 -6.73
N TYR A 91 2.50 -7.63 -7.95
CA TYR A 91 3.15 -8.18 -9.12
C TYR A 91 3.35 -7.10 -10.19
N TYR A 92 4.27 -7.39 -11.11
CA TYR A 92 4.52 -6.63 -12.32
C TYR A 92 4.15 -7.50 -13.54
N ILE A 93 3.56 -6.90 -14.56
CA ILE A 93 3.26 -7.55 -15.83
C ILE A 93 3.92 -6.76 -16.96
N LEU A 94 4.65 -7.47 -17.82
CA LEU A 94 5.03 -7.01 -19.16
C LEU A 94 4.11 -7.67 -20.19
N GLU A 95 3.36 -6.89 -20.94
CA GLU A 95 2.52 -7.36 -22.04
C GLU A 95 3.26 -7.23 -23.37
N ALA A 96 3.30 -8.31 -24.15
CA ALA A 96 3.88 -8.32 -25.48
C ALA A 96 2.97 -9.03 -26.49
N ASN A 97 3.07 -8.69 -27.77
CA ASN A 97 2.41 -9.48 -28.82
C ASN A 97 3.19 -10.77 -29.13
N PHE A 98 2.66 -11.59 -30.04
CA PHE A 98 3.28 -12.87 -30.44
C PHE A 98 4.54 -12.68 -31.31
N GLU A 99 4.80 -11.45 -31.75
CA GLU A 99 6.01 -11.00 -32.42
C GLU A 99 7.09 -10.51 -31.43
N GLY A 100 6.78 -10.49 -30.13
CA GLY A 100 7.71 -10.12 -29.06
C GLY A 100 7.91 -8.61 -28.89
N GLU A 101 7.04 -7.81 -29.49
CA GLU A 101 6.97 -6.35 -29.30
C GLU A 101 6.21 -6.05 -28.00
N ILE A 102 6.77 -5.16 -27.18
CA ILE A 102 6.17 -4.74 -25.92
C ILE A 102 5.00 -3.80 -26.23
N VAL A 103 3.84 -4.11 -25.66
CA VAL A 103 2.60 -3.36 -25.83
C VAL A 103 2.35 -2.44 -24.63
N ASP A 104 2.56 -2.96 -23.41
CA ASP A 104 2.35 -2.23 -22.16
C ASP A 104 3.13 -2.88 -21.00
N ASP A 105 3.31 -2.15 -19.92
CA ASP A 105 3.79 -2.66 -18.63
C ASP A 105 3.20 -1.94 -17.42
N TYR A 106 2.97 -2.68 -16.34
CA TYR A 106 2.36 -2.09 -15.14
C TYR A 106 2.65 -2.87 -13.86
N PHE A 107 2.55 -2.14 -12.75
CA PHE A 107 2.58 -2.68 -11.41
C PHE A 107 1.16 -2.81 -10.85
N VAL A 108 0.94 -3.87 -10.08
CA VAL A 108 -0.24 -4.04 -9.23
C VAL A 108 0.22 -4.29 -7.82
N MET A 109 -0.05 -3.33 -6.94
CA MET A 109 0.24 -3.44 -5.51
C MET A 109 -1.03 -3.85 -4.76
N GLU A 110 -0.99 -5.02 -4.14
CA GLU A 110 -2.13 -5.59 -3.41
C GLU A 110 -2.09 -5.24 -1.92
N ARG A 111 -0.93 -4.77 -1.44
CA ARG A 111 -0.70 -4.39 -0.04
C ARG A 111 -0.06 -3.02 0.07
N THR A 112 -0.25 -2.38 1.22
CA THR A 112 0.41 -1.12 1.57
C THR A 112 1.16 -1.29 2.88
N LYS A 113 2.44 -0.91 2.89
CA LYS A 113 3.41 -1.29 3.92
C LYS A 113 2.99 -1.04 5.37
N TYR A 114 2.26 0.03 5.62
CA TYR A 114 1.89 0.46 6.98
C TYR A 114 0.37 0.56 7.21
N LEU A 115 -0.43 0.22 6.21
CA LEU A 115 -1.90 0.29 6.25
C LEU A 115 -2.52 -1.05 6.68
N ASP A 116 -1.80 -2.16 6.51
CA ASP A 116 -2.23 -3.51 6.89
C ASP A 116 -2.29 -3.73 8.41
N ASP A 117 -1.90 -2.75 9.23
CA ASP A 117 -2.21 -2.73 10.66
C ASP A 117 -3.70 -2.40 10.88
N ILE A 118 -4.55 -3.38 10.58
CA ILE A 118 -6.01 -3.41 10.71
C ILE A 118 -6.47 -2.81 12.05
N ASN A 119 -5.64 -2.94 13.10
CA ASN A 119 -5.91 -2.38 14.41
C ASN A 119 -6.00 -0.83 14.40
N ILE A 120 -5.12 -0.09 13.72
CA ILE A 120 -5.17 1.38 13.76
C ILE A 120 -6.37 1.91 12.98
N VAL A 121 -6.60 1.37 11.79
CA VAL A 121 -7.72 1.78 10.92
C VAL A 121 -9.07 1.43 11.56
N SER A 122 -9.21 0.23 12.13
CA SER A 122 -10.44 -0.16 12.83
C SER A 122 -10.72 0.70 14.06
N HIS A 123 -9.71 1.01 14.88
CA HIS A 123 -9.87 1.93 16.00
C HIS A 123 -10.23 3.34 15.54
N PHE A 124 -9.64 3.84 14.45
CA PHE A 124 -9.99 5.12 13.87
C PHE A 124 -11.46 5.17 13.42
N GLN A 125 -11.92 4.17 12.68
CA GLN A 125 -13.32 4.06 12.25
C GLN A 125 -14.27 3.98 13.44
N HIS A 126 -13.95 3.15 14.43
CA HIS A 126 -14.75 3.01 15.63
C HIS A 126 -14.76 4.31 16.46
N LEU A 127 -13.63 5.00 16.60
CA LEU A 127 -13.55 6.28 17.31
C LEU A 127 -14.47 7.32 16.64
N ASN A 128 -14.40 7.47 15.31
CA ASN A 128 -15.22 8.46 14.60
C ASN A 128 -16.73 8.16 14.72
N LYS A 129 -17.14 6.89 14.71
CA LYS A 129 -18.54 6.50 14.92
C LYS A 129 -19.08 6.84 16.32
N ASN A 130 -18.19 7.03 17.30
CA ASN A 130 -18.54 7.27 18.71
C ASN A 130 -18.25 8.72 19.16
N ILE A 131 -17.98 9.65 18.24
CA ILE A 131 -17.81 11.06 18.62
C ILE A 131 -19.17 11.61 19.05
N PRO A 132 -19.29 12.25 20.24
CA PRO A 132 -20.50 12.95 20.63
C PRO A 132 -20.88 14.02 19.62
N LEU A 133 -22.14 14.01 19.14
CA LEU A 133 -22.62 14.91 18.08
C LEU A 133 -22.36 16.39 18.40
N GLU A 134 -22.49 16.77 19.67
CA GLU A 134 -22.25 18.12 20.16
C GLU A 134 -20.82 18.61 19.91
N TYR A 135 -19.84 17.70 19.89
CA TYR A 135 -18.44 18.07 19.67
C TYR A 135 -18.14 18.46 18.24
N PHE A 136 -19.05 18.22 17.28
CA PHE A 136 -18.93 18.74 15.91
C PHE A 136 -19.36 20.19 15.76
N LYS A 137 -19.97 20.80 16.79
CA LYS A 137 -20.33 22.22 16.76
C LYS A 137 -19.07 23.07 16.92
N ARG A 138 -18.81 23.97 15.97
CA ARG A 138 -17.57 24.78 15.91
C ARG A 138 -17.29 25.61 17.17
N ASN A 139 -18.33 25.99 17.90
CA ASN A 139 -18.26 26.77 19.14
C ASN A 139 -18.08 25.90 20.40
N HIS A 140 -18.00 24.58 20.25
CA HIS A 140 -17.83 23.65 21.34
C HIS A 140 -16.33 23.47 21.64
N ILE A 141 -15.93 23.48 22.92
CA ILE A 141 -14.51 23.53 23.32
C ILE A 141 -13.70 22.28 22.88
N GLN A 142 -14.38 21.16 22.64
CA GLN A 142 -13.84 19.86 22.21
C GLN A 142 -13.71 19.74 20.70
N TYR A 143 -14.28 20.68 19.92
CA TYR A 143 -14.27 20.63 18.46
C TYR A 143 -12.87 20.51 17.88
N GLN A 144 -11.93 21.26 18.44
CA GLN A 144 -10.55 21.27 17.99
C GLN A 144 -9.85 19.92 18.25
N PHE A 145 -10.05 19.34 19.44
CA PHE A 145 -9.54 18.01 19.76
C PHE A 145 -10.08 16.95 18.81
N VAL A 146 -11.39 16.94 18.57
CA VAL A 146 -12.04 16.01 17.64
C VAL A 146 -11.51 16.18 16.22
N SER A 147 -11.36 17.42 15.75
CA SER A 147 -10.80 17.71 14.44
C SER A 147 -9.37 17.17 14.30
N TYR A 148 -8.54 17.30 15.34
CA TYR A 148 -7.19 16.74 15.34
C TYR A 148 -7.16 15.21 15.35
N LEU A 149 -8.07 14.55 16.07
CA LEU A 149 -8.22 13.09 16.02
C LEU A 149 -8.60 12.62 14.62
N SER A 150 -9.62 13.25 14.02
CA SER A 150 -10.08 12.91 12.67
C SER A 150 -8.99 13.13 11.62
N LEU A 151 -8.25 14.24 11.70
CA LEU A 151 -7.14 14.53 10.79
C LEU A 151 -5.97 13.56 10.99
N SER A 152 -5.64 13.20 12.23
CA SER A 152 -4.57 12.24 12.52
C SER A 152 -4.81 10.91 11.79
N GLY A 153 -6.00 10.33 11.95
CA GLY A 153 -6.31 9.06 11.29
C GLY A 153 -6.51 9.18 9.78
N THR A 154 -7.08 10.28 9.29
CA THR A 154 -7.22 10.51 7.83
C THR A 154 -5.85 10.58 7.15
N LEU A 155 -4.93 11.36 7.71
CA LEU A 155 -3.57 11.50 7.18
C LEU A 155 -2.81 10.17 7.28
N PHE A 156 -2.98 9.43 8.37
CA PHE A 156 -2.39 8.10 8.53
C PHE A 156 -2.85 7.12 7.45
N VAL A 157 -4.16 7.05 7.21
CA VAL A 157 -4.74 6.19 6.16
C VAL A 157 -4.30 6.62 4.77
N SER A 158 -3.95 7.89 4.58
CA SER A 158 -3.47 8.43 3.30
C SER A 158 -1.94 8.35 3.14
N GLY A 159 -1.22 7.64 4.03
CA GLY A 159 0.24 7.53 3.98
C GLY A 159 1.02 8.77 4.46
N GLN A 160 0.33 9.84 4.88
CA GLN A 160 0.93 11.11 5.28
C GLN A 160 1.40 11.06 6.76
N TYR A 161 2.33 10.15 7.07
CA TYR A 161 2.70 9.78 8.45
C TYR A 161 3.30 10.93 9.26
N GLU A 162 4.15 11.77 8.66
CA GLU A 162 4.73 12.92 9.36
C GLU A 162 3.64 13.92 9.77
N MET A 163 2.73 14.23 8.84
CA MET A 163 1.60 15.12 9.12
C MET A 163 0.67 14.50 10.16
N ALA A 164 0.39 13.20 10.07
CA ALA A 164 -0.39 12.47 11.07
C ALA A 164 0.26 12.60 12.46
N GLY A 165 1.58 12.43 12.57
CA GLY A 165 2.33 12.63 13.81
C GLY A 165 2.20 14.05 14.39
N ARG A 166 2.24 15.08 13.54
CA ARG A 166 2.00 16.47 13.96
C ARG A 166 0.60 16.65 14.54
N PHE A 167 -0.43 16.04 13.96
CA PHE A 167 -1.80 16.12 14.48
C PHE A 167 -2.02 15.29 15.74
N VAL A 168 -1.33 14.15 15.89
CA VAL A 168 -1.30 13.39 17.16
C VAL A 168 -0.73 14.27 18.28
N PHE A 169 0.38 14.96 18.02
CA PHE A 169 0.97 15.90 18.98
C PHE A 169 0.00 17.05 19.32
N ARG A 170 -0.60 17.69 18.33
CA ARG A 170 -1.59 18.76 18.53
C ARG A 170 -2.79 18.30 19.34
N ALA A 171 -3.27 17.07 19.13
CA ALA A 171 -4.35 16.49 19.93
C ALA A 171 -3.96 16.34 21.40
N TYR A 172 -2.73 15.90 21.70
CA TYR A 172 -2.24 15.83 23.08
C TYR A 172 -2.13 17.21 23.74
N VAL A 173 -1.58 18.20 23.05
CA VAL A 173 -1.45 19.58 23.55
C VAL A 173 -2.83 20.17 23.82
N ASN A 174 -3.74 20.10 22.86
CA ASN A 174 -5.08 20.65 23.01
C ASN A 174 -5.88 19.95 24.13
N LEU A 175 -5.71 18.65 24.32
CA LEU A 175 -6.33 17.93 25.43
C LEU A 175 -5.80 18.39 26.80
N HIS A 176 -4.51 18.69 26.88
CA HIS A 176 -3.92 19.25 28.09
C HIS A 176 -4.46 20.65 28.40
N GLU A 177 -4.58 21.51 27.37
CA GLU A 177 -5.11 22.87 27.50
C GLU A 177 -6.61 22.91 27.81
N THR A 178 -7.40 22.04 27.17
CA THR A 178 -8.86 22.00 27.33
C THR A 178 -9.27 21.36 28.66
N GLY A 179 -8.45 20.49 29.25
CA GLY A 179 -8.77 19.75 30.46
C GLY A 179 -9.60 18.49 30.17
N SER A 180 -9.21 17.36 30.76
CA SER A 180 -9.85 16.05 30.53
C SER A 180 -11.27 15.98 31.09
N GLU A 181 -11.58 16.77 32.11
CA GLU A 181 -12.88 16.88 32.78
C GLU A 181 -14.00 17.36 31.85
N ASN A 182 -13.65 18.06 30.78
CA ASN A 182 -14.60 18.57 29.81
C ASN A 182 -15.07 17.49 28.82
N PHE A 183 -14.47 16.31 28.80
CA PHE A 183 -14.80 15.27 27.83
C PHE A 183 -15.63 14.14 28.44
N GLU A 184 -16.50 13.53 27.63
CA GLU A 184 -17.14 12.28 27.97
C GLU A 184 -16.10 11.19 28.25
N LYS A 185 -16.20 10.53 29.41
CA LYS A 185 -15.17 9.62 29.92
C LYS A 185 -14.83 8.49 28.96
N GLU A 186 -15.85 7.83 28.41
CA GLU A 186 -15.66 6.70 27.48
C GLU A 186 -15.05 7.14 26.15
N PHE A 187 -15.52 8.27 25.60
CA PHE A 187 -14.93 8.86 24.40
C PHE A 187 -13.46 9.24 24.61
N LEU A 188 -13.16 9.90 25.73
CA LEU A 188 -11.81 10.33 26.07
C LEU A 188 -10.85 9.15 26.24
N LYS A 189 -11.30 8.08 26.90
CA LYS A 189 -10.53 6.85 27.08
C LYS A 189 -10.15 6.24 25.73
N LYS A 190 -11.13 6.09 24.82
CA LYS A 190 -10.90 5.58 23.46
C LYS A 190 -9.96 6.48 22.67
N SER A 191 -10.14 7.79 22.77
CA SER A 191 -9.29 8.79 22.10
C SER A 191 -7.83 8.71 22.55
N LYS A 192 -7.57 8.64 23.87
CA LYS A 192 -6.22 8.50 24.44
C LYS A 192 -5.55 7.21 23.98
N ASN A 193 -6.30 6.11 23.91
CA ASN A 193 -5.79 4.83 23.42
C ASN A 193 -5.41 4.91 21.93
N PHE A 194 -6.27 5.51 21.11
CA PHE A 194 -6.00 5.72 19.68
C PHE A 194 -4.73 6.56 19.46
N LEU A 195 -4.63 7.71 20.13
CA LEU A 195 -3.44 8.58 20.04
C LEU A 195 -2.16 7.87 20.51
N LYS A 196 -2.24 7.08 21.58
CA LYS A 196 -1.10 6.31 22.09
C LYS A 196 -0.65 5.26 21.09
N MET A 197 -1.61 4.53 20.51
CA MET A 197 -1.33 3.52 19.50
C MET A 197 -0.68 4.13 18.27
N MET A 198 -1.23 5.23 17.73
CA MET A 198 -0.61 5.97 16.63
C MET A 198 0.81 6.44 16.95
N LYS A 199 1.00 7.09 18.11
CA LYS A 199 2.31 7.57 18.54
C LYS A 199 3.34 6.45 18.61
N ASN A 200 2.97 5.32 19.22
CA ASN A 200 3.87 4.18 19.34
C ASN A 200 4.20 3.62 17.96
N TYR A 201 3.19 3.44 17.11
CA TYR A 201 3.35 2.92 15.77
C TYR A 201 4.32 3.76 14.92
N LEU A 202 4.07 5.07 14.87
CA LEU A 202 4.88 5.99 14.08
C LEU A 202 6.35 5.97 14.54
N LYS A 203 6.59 5.82 15.85
CA LYS A 203 7.96 5.69 16.39
C LYS A 203 8.59 4.33 16.10
N GLU A 204 7.87 3.24 16.36
CA GLU A 204 8.38 1.87 16.19
C GLU A 204 8.74 1.59 14.73
N LYS A 205 8.01 2.19 13.78
CA LYS A 205 8.27 2.08 12.34
C LYS A 205 9.22 3.14 11.78
N ASN A 206 9.79 4.00 12.63
CA ASN A 206 10.65 5.13 12.23
C ASN A 206 10.02 6.04 11.16
N LEU A 207 8.72 6.31 11.30
CA LEU A 207 7.95 7.18 10.40
C LEU A 207 7.97 8.65 10.83
N ILE A 208 8.39 8.94 12.07
CA ILE A 208 8.62 10.27 12.65
C ILE A 208 9.75 10.23 13.68
#